data_AF-A0A9X2E3D7-F1
#
_entry.id   AF-A0A9X2E3D7-F1
#
_cell.length_a   1.000
_cell.length_b   1.000
_cell.length_c   1.000
_cell.angle_alpha   90.00
_cell.angle_beta   90.00
_cell.angle_gamma   90.00
#
_symmetry.space_group_name_H-M   'P 1'
#
loop_
_entity.id
_entity.type
_entity.pdbx_description
1 polymer ?
#
loop_
_entity_poly.entity_id
_entity_poly.type
_entity_poly.pdbx_seq_one_letter_code
_entity_poly.pdbx_strand_id
1 'polypeptide(L)'
;MSAYDDGTEFGTTALVNGHVSSEHPFEQLHAAKLTAEEYVQGMATAAVELDAAVADFVAANRRMIEAMHAAKRQGLGSSEIVRRTSIAWPAEVALDILAKTEQTARAAQVLRRAGVSVGDSSNDGDGEVTVSLHSSWSRRLVCLHIKKTHTTEDTPAAARRAAATVVGALHAAGYRLLAHPGAPLTTSSAIEYFSDQSAVLIIEEPDSTTSHTTYS
;
A
#
# COMPACT_ATOMS: atom_id res chain seq x y z
N MET A 1 -60.78 15.77 38.82
CA MET A 1 -61.51 16.49 37.77
C MET A 1 -61.44 15.64 36.53
N SER A 2 -62.61 15.26 36.03
CA SER A 2 -62.83 14.40 34.85
C SER A 2 -62.92 15.27 33.60
N ALA A 3 -62.31 14.81 32.51
CA ALA A 3 -62.64 15.14 31.11
C ALA A 3 -62.01 14.01 30.26
N TYR A 4 -62.81 13.02 29.85
CA TYR A 4 -63.31 12.82 28.48
C TYR A 4 -62.17 12.82 27.44
N ASP A 5 -61.65 11.68 26.95
CA ASP A 5 -62.23 10.59 26.12
C ASP A 5 -62.09 10.88 24.61
N ASP A 6 -61.99 9.79 23.84
CA ASP A 6 -61.70 9.65 22.40
C ASP A 6 -60.23 9.80 21.96
N GLY A 7 -59.58 8.83 21.32
CA GLY A 7 -60.09 7.65 20.64
C GLY A 7 -59.13 7.36 19.50
N THR A 8 -58.33 6.30 19.61
CA THR A 8 -57.70 5.69 18.43
C THR A 8 -57.53 4.21 18.71
N GLU A 9 -58.64 3.51 18.51
CA GLU A 9 -58.68 2.06 18.44
C GLU A 9 -57.74 1.57 17.34
N PHE A 10 -56.86 0.63 17.68
CA PHE A 10 -56.14 -0.19 16.73
C PHE A 10 -57.14 -1.15 16.05
N GLY A 11 -57.80 -0.66 15.01
CA GLY A 11 -58.63 -1.45 14.12
C GLY A 11 -57.78 -2.36 13.23
N THR A 12 -57.53 -3.57 13.69
CA THR A 12 -57.19 -4.73 12.84
C THR A 12 -58.41 -5.09 12.00
N THR A 13 -58.65 -4.39 10.90
CA THR A 13 -59.64 -4.77 9.88
C THR A 13 -59.35 -4.05 8.56
N ALA A 14 -58.40 -4.58 7.81
CA ALA A 14 -58.35 -4.41 6.35
C ALA A 14 -57.69 -5.64 5.70
N LEU A 15 -58.11 -6.83 6.12
CA LEU A 15 -58.21 -7.99 5.23
C LEU A 15 -59.44 -7.74 4.35
N VAL A 16 -59.29 -6.89 3.34
CA VAL A 16 -60.27 -6.80 2.26
C VAL A 16 -59.51 -7.05 0.97
N ASN A 17 -59.53 -8.33 0.59
CA ASN A 17 -59.67 -8.83 -0.76
C ASN A 17 -59.54 -7.74 -1.85
N GLY A 18 -58.29 -7.40 -2.18
CA GLY A 18 -57.97 -6.94 -3.51
C GLY A 18 -58.19 -8.13 -4.43
N HIS A 19 -59.37 -8.17 -5.06
CA HIS A 19 -59.63 -9.02 -6.20
C HIS A 19 -58.65 -8.58 -7.31
N VAL A 20 -57.45 -9.16 -7.32
CA VAL A 20 -56.53 -9.04 -8.45
C VAL A 20 -57.20 -9.82 -9.55
N SER A 21 -57.89 -9.10 -10.44
CA SER A 21 -58.30 -9.63 -11.74
C SER A 21 -57.02 -10.03 -12.47
N SER A 22 -56.61 -11.29 -12.29
CA SER A 22 -55.40 -11.86 -12.87
C SER A 22 -55.71 -12.29 -14.31
N GLU A 23 -55.99 -11.34 -15.19
CA GLU A 23 -56.20 -11.71 -16.60
C GLU A 23 -54.87 -12.06 -17.30
N HIS A 24 -53.71 -11.64 -16.79
CA HIS A 24 -52.41 -11.99 -17.40
C HIS A 24 -51.29 -12.25 -16.36
N PRO A 25 -51.28 -13.39 -15.65
CA PRO A 25 -50.21 -13.75 -14.72
C PRO A 25 -48.82 -13.88 -15.39
N PHE A 26 -48.80 -14.18 -16.69
CA PHE A 26 -47.57 -14.25 -17.48
C PHE A 26 -46.97 -12.87 -17.81
N GLU A 27 -47.79 -11.82 -17.95
CA GLU A 27 -47.32 -10.45 -18.20
C GLU A 27 -46.66 -9.84 -16.95
N GLN A 28 -47.17 -10.18 -15.75
CA GLN A 28 -46.54 -9.77 -14.48
C GLN A 28 -45.18 -10.45 -14.24
N LEU A 29 -45.02 -11.71 -14.66
CA LEU A 29 -43.73 -12.41 -14.62
C LEU A 29 -42.71 -11.83 -15.62
N HIS A 30 -43.17 -11.38 -16.79
CA HIS A 30 -42.32 -10.68 -17.75
C HIS A 30 -41.92 -9.29 -17.25
N ALA A 31 -42.84 -8.53 -16.66
CA ALA A 31 -42.52 -7.23 -16.03
C ALA A 31 -41.55 -7.39 -14.85
N ALA A 32 -41.74 -8.41 -13.99
CA ALA A 32 -40.84 -8.70 -12.88
C ALA A 32 -39.43 -9.16 -13.36
N LYS A 33 -39.36 -9.94 -14.45
CA LYS A 33 -38.08 -10.30 -15.08
C LYS A 33 -37.37 -9.09 -15.70
N LEU A 34 -38.11 -8.21 -16.38
CA LEU A 34 -37.57 -6.96 -16.91
C LEU A 34 -37.00 -6.08 -15.79
N THR A 35 -37.70 -5.96 -14.65
CA THR A 35 -37.16 -5.22 -13.49
C THR A 35 -35.97 -5.89 -12.81
N ALA A 36 -35.88 -7.23 -12.84
CA ALA A 36 -34.73 -7.95 -12.30
C ALA A 36 -33.50 -7.83 -13.23
N GLU A 37 -33.70 -7.87 -14.55
CA GLU A 37 -32.65 -7.64 -15.54
C GLU A 37 -32.16 -6.19 -15.52
N GLU A 38 -33.06 -5.20 -15.40
CA GLU A 38 -32.69 -3.79 -15.21
C GLU A 38 -31.99 -3.52 -13.87
N TYR A 39 -32.39 -4.21 -12.80
CA TYR A 39 -31.72 -4.13 -11.50
C TYR A 39 -30.33 -4.75 -11.52
N VAL A 40 -30.18 -5.93 -12.14
CA VAL A 40 -28.88 -6.60 -12.32
C VAL A 40 -27.98 -5.79 -13.25
N GLN A 41 -28.53 -5.20 -14.31
CA GLN A 41 -27.80 -4.33 -15.22
C GLN A 41 -27.41 -3.01 -14.56
N GLY A 42 -28.27 -2.42 -13.72
CA GLY A 42 -27.99 -1.25 -12.90
C GLY A 42 -26.91 -1.49 -11.83
N MET A 43 -26.89 -2.68 -11.22
CA MET A 43 -25.82 -3.09 -10.31
C MET A 43 -24.49 -3.30 -11.05
N ALA A 44 -24.53 -3.87 -12.25
CA ALA A 44 -23.34 -4.04 -13.07
C ALA A 44 -22.76 -2.68 -13.53
N THR A 45 -23.60 -1.71 -13.88
CA THR A 45 -23.15 -0.35 -14.23
C THR A 45 -22.59 0.40 -13.02
N ALA A 46 -23.24 0.30 -11.85
CA ALA A 46 -22.75 0.94 -10.63
C ALA A 46 -21.39 0.36 -10.16
N ALA A 47 -21.18 -0.96 -10.32
CA ALA A 47 -19.91 -1.59 -10.02
C ALA A 47 -18.79 -1.10 -10.94
N VAL A 48 -19.06 -1.02 -12.26
CA VAL A 48 -18.09 -0.49 -13.24
C VAL A 48 -17.77 0.98 -12.96
N GLU A 49 -18.75 1.79 -12.61
CA GLU A 49 -18.54 3.20 -12.24
C GLU A 49 -17.70 3.33 -10.96
N LEU A 50 -17.94 2.47 -9.96
CA LEU A 50 -17.14 2.44 -8.74
C LEU A 50 -15.69 2.03 -9.03
N ASP A 51 -15.48 0.98 -9.83
CA ASP A 51 -14.14 0.53 -10.21
C ASP A 51 -13.36 1.61 -10.97
N ALA A 52 -14.04 2.32 -11.88
CA ALA A 52 -13.45 3.47 -12.59
C ALA A 52 -13.07 4.60 -11.63
N ALA A 53 -13.96 4.96 -10.70
CA ALA A 53 -13.69 5.99 -9.69
C ALA A 53 -12.52 5.59 -8.75
N VAL A 54 -12.44 4.31 -8.37
CA VAL A 54 -11.31 3.78 -7.59
C VAL A 54 -10.01 3.86 -8.38
N ALA A 55 -10.01 3.50 -9.67
CA ALA A 55 -8.83 3.59 -10.53
C ALA A 55 -8.34 5.04 -10.65
N ASP A 56 -9.25 5.99 -10.87
CA ASP A 56 -8.95 7.41 -10.95
C ASP A 56 -8.39 7.96 -9.63
N PHE A 57 -9.00 7.56 -8.51
CA PHE A 57 -8.52 7.90 -7.17
C PHE A 57 -7.10 7.37 -6.92
N VAL A 58 -6.82 6.11 -7.28
CA VAL A 58 -5.47 5.52 -7.16
C VAL A 58 -4.46 6.28 -8.02
N ALA A 59 -4.80 6.62 -9.26
CA ALA A 59 -3.94 7.38 -10.15
C ALA A 59 -3.69 8.81 -9.64
N ALA A 60 -4.71 9.48 -9.09
CA ALA A 60 -4.57 10.80 -8.47
C ALA A 60 -3.68 10.75 -7.22
N ASN A 61 -3.86 9.75 -6.35
CA ASN A 61 -3.00 9.57 -5.18
C ASN A 61 -1.55 9.32 -5.57
N ARG A 62 -1.28 8.49 -6.58
CA ARG A 62 0.09 8.25 -7.08
C ARG A 62 0.76 9.56 -7.50
N ARG A 63 0.07 10.39 -8.29
CA ARG A 63 0.57 11.71 -8.70
C ARG A 63 0.84 12.64 -7.51
N MET A 64 -0.01 12.60 -6.48
CA MET A 64 0.19 13.38 -5.26
C MET A 64 1.46 12.95 -4.51
N ILE A 65 1.69 11.64 -4.35
CA ILE A 65 2.91 11.08 -3.73
C ILE A 65 4.15 11.54 -4.51
N GLU A 66 4.13 11.42 -5.84
CA GLU A 66 5.22 11.86 -6.72
C GLU A 66 5.50 13.36 -6.56
N ALA A 67 4.46 14.19 -6.53
CA ALA A 67 4.58 15.63 -6.33
C ALA A 67 5.15 15.99 -4.95
N MET A 68 4.73 15.30 -3.89
CA MET A 68 5.29 15.49 -2.54
C MET A 68 6.79 15.18 -2.52
N HIS A 69 7.21 14.09 -3.17
CA HIS A 69 8.62 13.75 -3.27
C HIS A 69 9.42 14.74 -4.13
N ALA A 70 8.84 15.21 -5.24
CA ALA A 70 9.45 16.26 -6.05
C ALA A 70 9.64 17.56 -5.24
N ALA A 71 8.61 17.99 -4.49
CA ALA A 71 8.68 19.17 -3.64
C ALA A 71 9.74 19.03 -2.54
N LYS A 72 9.81 17.85 -1.90
CA LYS A 72 10.83 17.54 -0.89
C LYS A 72 12.24 17.61 -1.47
N ARG A 73 12.48 17.08 -2.68
CA ARG A 73 13.77 17.17 -3.39
C ARG A 73 14.14 18.61 -3.74
N GLN A 74 13.15 19.48 -3.97
CA GLN A 74 13.35 20.91 -4.21
C GLN A 74 13.55 21.72 -2.90
N GLY A 75 13.63 21.06 -1.75
CA GLY A 75 13.91 21.69 -0.46
C GLY A 75 12.67 22.16 0.30
N LEU A 76 11.46 21.80 -0.13
CA LEU A 76 10.25 22.14 0.61
C LEU A 76 10.22 21.37 1.94
N GLY A 77 10.02 22.09 3.05
CA GLY A 77 9.94 21.50 4.38
C GLY A 77 8.72 20.57 4.54
N SER A 78 8.85 19.53 5.36
CA SER A 78 7.78 18.55 5.58
C SER A 78 6.49 19.20 6.12
N SER A 79 6.61 20.21 6.98
CA SER A 79 5.45 20.97 7.49
C SER A 79 4.69 21.71 6.40
N GLU A 80 5.40 22.31 5.45
CA GLU A 80 4.79 23.03 4.32
C GLU A 80 4.16 22.06 3.30
N ILE A 81 4.78 20.90 3.09
CA ILE A 81 4.18 19.83 2.28
C ILE A 81 2.87 19.36 2.92
N VAL A 82 2.89 19.05 4.22
CA VAL A 82 1.69 18.62 4.98
C VAL A 82 0.60 19.69 4.94
N ARG A 83 0.94 20.96 5.13
CA ARG A 83 -0.02 22.07 5.05
C ARG A 83 -0.69 22.17 3.68
N ARG A 84 0.03 21.83 2.61
CA ARG A 84 -0.52 21.86 1.24
C ARG A 84 -1.33 20.62 0.90
N THR A 85 -0.98 19.45 1.45
CA THR A 85 -1.68 18.19 1.19
C THR A 85 -2.86 17.96 2.14
N SER A 86 -2.98 18.75 3.21
CA SER A 86 -4.00 18.58 4.26
C SER A 86 -5.45 18.67 3.77
N ILE A 87 -5.67 19.26 2.59
CA ILE A 87 -7.00 19.32 1.95
C ILE A 87 -7.42 17.94 1.43
N ALA A 88 -6.45 17.15 0.97
CA ALA A 88 -6.69 15.83 0.39
C ALA A 88 -6.50 14.70 1.41
N TRP A 89 -5.51 14.82 2.31
CA TRP A 89 -5.16 13.77 3.27
C TRP A 89 -5.00 14.28 4.69
N PRO A 90 -5.26 13.44 5.71
CA PRO A 90 -4.81 13.71 7.07
C PRO A 90 -3.29 13.95 7.12
N ALA A 91 -2.86 14.84 8.02
CA ALA A 91 -1.46 15.19 8.19
C ALA A 91 -0.57 13.97 8.48
N GLU A 92 -1.11 13.02 9.25
CA GLU A 92 -0.46 11.78 9.65
C GLU A 92 -0.12 10.90 8.44
N VAL A 93 -0.99 10.86 7.43
CA VAL A 93 -0.79 10.10 6.20
C VAL A 93 0.35 10.71 5.38
N ALA A 94 0.34 12.05 5.23
CA ALA A 94 1.39 12.75 4.50
C ALA A 94 2.76 12.60 5.18
N LEU A 95 2.81 12.70 6.51
CA LEU A 95 4.03 12.48 7.29
C LEU A 95 4.53 11.03 7.19
N ASP A 96 3.63 10.04 7.22
CA ASP A 96 3.98 8.63 7.10
C ASP A 96 4.61 8.32 5.73
N ILE A 97 4.04 8.86 4.65
CA ILE A 97 4.58 8.74 3.29
C ILE A 97 5.98 9.37 3.20
N LEU A 98 6.16 10.59 3.72
CA LEU A 98 7.46 11.26 3.71
C LEU A 98 8.50 10.47 4.51
N ALA A 99 8.15 9.97 5.69
CA ALA A 99 9.05 9.18 6.54
C ALA A 99 9.47 7.86 5.86
N LYS A 100 8.51 7.13 5.26
CA LYS A 100 8.77 5.88 4.51
C LYS A 100 9.71 6.11 3.33
N THR A 101 9.55 7.23 2.62
CA THR A 101 10.42 7.57 1.50
C THR A 101 11.80 8.00 1.94
N GLU A 102 11.93 8.77 3.01
CA GLU A 102 13.24 9.11 3.58
C GLU A 102 13.99 7.85 4.05
N GLN A 103 13.29 6.91 4.68
CA GLN A 103 13.83 5.62 5.07
C GLN A 103 14.31 4.81 3.85
N THR A 104 13.49 4.72 2.82
CA THR A 104 13.86 4.04 1.57
C THR A 104 15.07 4.70 0.91
N ALA A 105 15.13 6.03 0.91
CA ALA A 105 16.25 6.79 0.35
C ALA A 105 17.56 6.57 1.12
N ARG A 106 17.52 6.44 2.46
CA ARG A 106 18.69 6.09 3.27
C ARG A 106 19.22 4.70 2.95
N ALA A 107 18.34 3.70 2.88
CA ALA A 107 18.72 2.34 2.48
C ALA A 107 19.31 2.33 1.06
N ALA A 108 18.69 3.04 0.11
CA ALA A 108 19.21 3.18 -1.25
C ALA A 108 20.60 3.82 -1.27
N GLN A 109 20.84 4.84 -0.46
CA GLN A 109 22.14 5.50 -0.38
C GLN A 109 23.23 4.56 0.15
N VAL A 110 22.92 3.76 1.18
CA VAL A 110 23.85 2.74 1.72
C VAL A 110 24.23 1.74 0.63
N LEU A 111 23.25 1.23 -0.11
CA LEU A 111 23.46 0.26 -1.18
C LEU A 111 24.26 0.85 -2.34
N ARG A 112 23.93 2.06 -2.78
CA ARG A 112 24.67 2.76 -3.85
C ARG A 112 26.13 3.02 -3.46
N ARG A 113 26.41 3.36 -2.19
CA ARG A 113 27.79 3.50 -1.68
C ARG A 113 28.59 2.20 -1.72
N ALA A 114 27.89 1.06 -1.67
CA ALA A 114 28.49 -0.27 -1.82
C ALA A 114 28.57 -0.75 -3.28
N GLY A 115 28.26 0.10 -4.26
CA GLY A 115 28.28 -0.25 -5.69
C GLY A 115 27.06 -1.03 -6.17
N VAL A 116 26.01 -1.16 -5.35
CA VAL A 116 24.75 -1.83 -5.73
C VAL A 116 23.87 -0.85 -6.51
N SER A 117 23.41 -1.26 -7.68
CA SER A 117 22.38 -0.53 -8.42
C SER A 117 21.04 -0.71 -7.71
N VAL A 118 20.37 0.41 -7.43
CA VAL A 118 19.04 0.41 -6.85
C VAL A 118 18.10 0.89 -7.92
N GLY A 119 17.21 0.00 -8.39
CA GLY A 119 16.20 0.34 -9.38
C GLY A 119 15.13 1.22 -8.77
N ASP A 120 15.33 2.55 -8.88
CA ASP A 120 14.22 3.49 -9.00
C ASP A 120 13.47 3.15 -10.29
N SER A 121 12.17 3.46 -10.39
CA SER A 121 11.35 3.23 -11.58
C SER A 121 11.82 3.94 -12.87
N SER A 122 13.03 4.52 -12.89
CA SER A 122 13.57 5.31 -13.98
C SER A 122 15.06 5.13 -14.25
N ASN A 123 15.71 4.04 -13.82
CA ASN A 123 17.11 3.82 -14.17
C ASN A 123 17.40 2.34 -14.48
N ASP A 124 17.72 2.06 -15.73
CA ASP A 124 18.47 0.88 -16.13
C ASP A 124 19.89 1.08 -15.60
N GLY A 125 20.12 0.71 -14.34
CA GLY A 125 21.40 0.92 -13.70
C GLY A 125 22.46 -0.06 -14.21
N ASP A 126 23.60 0.49 -14.65
CA ASP A 126 24.80 -0.24 -15.11
C ASP A 126 25.55 -1.02 -14.00
N GLY A 127 24.92 -1.25 -12.84
CA GLY A 127 25.54 -1.97 -11.73
C GLY A 127 25.46 -3.48 -11.88
N GLU A 128 26.44 -4.19 -11.32
CA GLU A 128 26.52 -5.66 -11.35
C GLU A 128 25.29 -6.33 -10.69
N VAL A 129 24.67 -5.65 -9.72
CA VAL A 129 23.50 -6.10 -8.97
C VAL A 129 22.44 -4.99 -8.93
N THR A 130 21.23 -5.31 -9.37
CA THR A 130 20.07 -4.41 -9.31
C THR A 130 19.06 -4.90 -8.27
N VAL A 131 18.82 -4.10 -7.24
CA VAL A 131 17.79 -4.35 -6.21
C VAL A 131 16.66 -3.33 -6.29
N SER A 132 15.45 -3.73 -5.92
CA SER A 132 14.31 -2.83 -5.73
C SER A 132 13.96 -2.72 -4.26
N LEU A 133 13.73 -1.49 -3.84
CA LEU A 133 13.30 -1.17 -2.50
C LEU A 133 11.83 -0.82 -2.51
N HIS A 134 11.10 -1.37 -1.55
CA HIS A 134 9.70 -1.08 -1.33
C HIS A 134 9.50 -0.73 0.15
N SER A 135 8.85 0.39 0.43
CA SER A 135 8.42 0.67 1.80
C SER A 135 7.38 -0.36 2.21
N SER A 136 7.54 -0.97 3.39
CA SER A 136 6.49 -1.83 3.93
C SER A 136 5.35 -1.00 4.53
N TRP A 137 4.28 -1.68 4.98
CA TRP A 137 3.19 -1.04 5.72
C TRP A 137 3.65 -0.50 7.09
N SER A 138 4.73 -1.04 7.66
CA SER A 138 5.31 -0.61 8.93
C SER A 138 6.31 0.53 8.76
N ARG A 139 6.29 1.49 9.70
CA ARG A 139 7.17 2.68 9.74
C ARG A 139 8.66 2.38 9.88
N ARG A 140 9.03 1.14 10.21
CA ARG A 140 10.42 0.74 10.49
C ARG A 140 11.00 -0.22 9.47
N LEU A 141 10.19 -0.74 8.55
CA LEU A 141 10.58 -1.86 7.71
C LEU A 141 10.61 -1.47 6.22
N VAL A 142 11.70 -1.80 5.55
CA VAL A 142 11.85 -1.71 4.09
C VAL A 142 12.02 -3.11 3.54
N CYS A 143 11.31 -3.42 2.47
CA CYS A 143 11.43 -4.68 1.74
C CYS A 143 12.41 -4.50 0.58
N LEU A 144 13.36 -5.43 0.46
CA LEU A 144 14.34 -5.53 -0.61
C LEU A 144 14.03 -6.74 -1.47
N HIS A 145 14.07 -6.52 -2.77
CA HIS A 145 13.92 -7.57 -3.77
C HIS A 145 15.06 -7.49 -4.78
N ILE A 146 15.71 -8.61 -5.09
CA ILE A 146 16.68 -8.65 -6.20
C ILE A 146 15.90 -8.66 -7.51
N LYS A 147 16.13 -7.67 -8.38
CA LYS A 147 15.48 -7.64 -9.70
C LYS A 147 16.32 -8.30 -10.79
N LYS A 148 17.64 -8.14 -10.75
CA LYS A 148 18.53 -8.65 -11.78
C LYS A 148 19.97 -8.69 -11.31
N THR A 149 20.67 -9.78 -11.60
CA THR A 149 22.13 -9.84 -11.63
C THR A 149 22.56 -9.65 -13.08
N HIS A 150 23.28 -8.57 -13.39
CA HIS A 150 23.74 -8.30 -14.77
C HIS A 150 24.97 -9.13 -15.17
N THR A 151 25.42 -10.02 -14.28
CA THR A 151 26.48 -10.97 -14.60
C THR A 151 25.99 -11.90 -15.70
N THR A 152 26.79 -12.03 -16.77
CA THR A 152 26.61 -12.95 -17.92
C THR A 152 26.45 -14.44 -17.54
N GLU A 153 26.48 -14.76 -16.26
CA GLU A 153 26.33 -16.09 -15.67
C GLU A 153 25.27 -16.03 -14.57
N ASP A 154 24.07 -16.56 -14.85
CA ASP A 154 23.05 -16.89 -13.83
C ASP A 154 23.51 -18.14 -13.06
N THR A 155 24.59 -18.00 -12.30
CA THR A 155 25.10 -19.07 -11.43
C THR A 155 24.71 -18.83 -9.98
N PRO A 156 24.45 -19.89 -9.19
CA PRO A 156 24.22 -19.76 -7.75
C PRO A 156 25.36 -19.02 -7.02
N ALA A 157 26.59 -19.13 -7.53
CA ALA A 157 27.75 -18.43 -6.99
C ALA A 157 27.70 -16.90 -7.24
N ALA A 158 27.18 -16.45 -8.38
CA ALA A 158 26.97 -15.03 -8.66
C ALA A 158 25.85 -14.46 -7.77
N ALA A 159 24.73 -15.18 -7.64
CA ALA A 159 23.63 -14.78 -6.76
C ALA A 159 24.07 -14.67 -5.28
N ARG A 160 24.87 -15.63 -4.79
CA ARG A 160 25.41 -15.59 -3.42
C ARG A 160 26.38 -14.43 -3.21
N ARG A 161 27.20 -14.08 -4.21
CA ARG A 161 28.08 -12.90 -4.16
C ARG A 161 27.28 -11.60 -4.14
N ALA A 162 26.26 -11.48 -4.99
CA ALA A 162 25.35 -10.33 -5.00
C ALA A 162 24.65 -10.15 -3.65
N ALA A 163 24.12 -11.24 -3.09
CA ALA A 163 23.50 -11.24 -1.77
C ALA A 163 24.51 -10.85 -0.68
N ALA A 164 25.74 -11.35 -0.72
CA ALA A 164 26.81 -10.98 0.22
C ALA A 164 27.14 -9.49 0.20
N THR A 165 27.22 -8.87 -0.98
CA THR A 165 27.45 -7.42 -1.12
C THR A 165 26.30 -6.62 -0.50
N VAL A 166 25.06 -6.94 -0.85
CA VAL A 166 23.85 -6.24 -0.35
C VAL A 166 23.72 -6.39 1.16
N VAL A 167 23.74 -7.64 1.64
CA VAL A 167 23.58 -7.96 3.07
C VAL A 167 24.74 -7.39 3.89
N GLY A 168 25.97 -7.50 3.39
CA GLY A 168 27.16 -6.95 4.05
C GLY A 168 27.07 -5.43 4.22
N ALA A 169 26.66 -4.71 3.17
CA ALA A 169 26.50 -3.26 3.22
C ALA A 169 25.43 -2.82 4.24
N LEU A 170 24.28 -3.51 4.25
CA LEU A 170 23.18 -3.20 5.16
C LEU A 170 23.55 -3.50 6.62
N HIS A 171 24.15 -4.66 6.86
CA HIS A 171 24.63 -5.03 8.20
C HIS A 171 25.71 -4.07 8.72
N ALA A 172 26.66 -3.67 7.87
CA ALA A 172 27.70 -2.70 8.22
C ALA A 172 27.13 -1.31 8.54
N ALA A 173 26.02 -0.94 7.92
CA ALA A 173 25.27 0.29 8.22
C ALA A 173 24.34 0.16 9.45
N GLY A 174 24.35 -0.98 10.15
CA GLY A 174 23.57 -1.21 11.37
C GLY A 174 22.13 -1.62 11.14
N TYR A 175 21.72 -1.94 9.91
CA TYR A 175 20.39 -2.46 9.65
C TYR A 175 20.24 -3.87 10.20
N ARG A 176 19.10 -4.14 10.83
CA ARG A 176 18.73 -5.49 11.23
C ARG A 176 18.05 -6.19 10.05
N LEU A 177 18.51 -7.41 9.78
CA LEU A 177 18.09 -8.22 8.64
C LEU A 177 17.02 -9.21 9.08
N LEU A 178 15.92 -9.33 8.32
CA LEU A 178 14.76 -10.13 8.69
C LEU A 178 14.23 -10.91 7.47
N ALA A 179 13.77 -12.14 7.68
CA ALA A 179 13.04 -12.90 6.65
C ALA A 179 11.57 -12.45 6.53
N HIS A 180 10.97 -12.11 7.67
CA HIS A 180 9.64 -11.53 7.81
C HIS A 180 9.62 -10.67 9.08
N PRO A 181 8.58 -9.85 9.33
CA PRO A 181 8.49 -9.07 10.55
C PRO A 181 8.63 -9.99 11.78
N GLY A 182 9.61 -9.70 12.64
CA GLY A 182 9.87 -10.47 13.86
C GLY A 182 10.80 -11.69 13.72
N ALA A 183 11.27 -12.06 12.52
CA ALA A 183 12.23 -13.16 12.33
C ALA A 183 13.62 -12.64 11.94
N PRO A 184 14.49 -12.35 12.91
CA PRO A 184 15.84 -11.86 12.63
C PRO A 184 16.70 -12.93 11.97
N LEU A 185 17.48 -12.51 11.00
CA LEU A 185 18.48 -13.30 10.32
C LEU A 185 19.87 -12.86 10.78
N THR A 186 20.76 -13.84 10.93
CA THR A 186 22.19 -13.56 10.96
C THR A 186 22.65 -13.10 9.57
N THR A 187 23.79 -12.42 9.48
CA THR A 187 24.38 -12.02 8.19
C THR A 187 24.52 -13.22 7.25
N SER A 188 25.03 -14.36 7.73
CA SER A 188 25.19 -15.57 6.92
C SER A 188 23.85 -16.14 6.44
N SER A 189 22.85 -16.24 7.33
CA SER A 189 21.52 -16.72 6.97
C SER A 189 20.79 -15.78 6.00
N ALA A 190 21.00 -14.47 6.13
CA ALA A 190 20.45 -13.48 5.22
C ALA A 190 21.08 -13.56 3.84
N ILE A 191 22.38 -13.85 3.72
CA ILE A 191 23.03 -14.09 2.43
C ILE A 191 22.44 -15.32 1.74
N GLU A 192 22.26 -16.42 2.47
CA GLU A 192 21.67 -17.63 1.92
C GLU A 192 20.23 -17.41 1.50
N TYR A 193 19.42 -16.81 2.37
CA TYR A 193 18.03 -16.48 2.08
C TYR A 193 17.90 -15.55 0.88
N PHE A 194 18.65 -14.45 0.85
CA PHE A 194 18.56 -13.42 -0.18
C PHE A 194 19.26 -13.82 -1.49
N SER A 195 19.99 -14.93 -1.51
CA SER A 195 20.54 -15.48 -2.76
C SER A 195 19.47 -16.12 -3.65
N ASP A 196 18.30 -16.43 -3.10
CA ASP A 196 17.10 -16.78 -3.86
C ASP A 196 16.49 -15.51 -4.46
N GLN A 197 16.37 -15.44 -5.79
CA GLN A 197 15.84 -14.27 -6.50
C GLN A 197 14.36 -14.00 -6.17
N SER A 198 13.63 -15.00 -5.66
CA SER A 198 12.23 -14.84 -5.22
C SER A 198 12.11 -14.36 -3.77
N ALA A 199 13.21 -14.34 -3.02
CA ALA A 199 13.19 -13.94 -1.62
C ALA A 199 13.05 -12.42 -1.45
N VAL A 200 12.29 -12.02 -0.44
CA VAL A 200 12.15 -10.62 -0.02
C VAL A 200 12.85 -10.46 1.31
N LEU A 201 14.00 -9.78 1.31
CA LEU A 201 14.68 -9.45 2.55
C LEU A 201 14.03 -8.21 3.16
N ILE A 202 13.62 -8.31 4.42
CA ILE A 202 13.13 -7.14 5.16
C ILE A 202 14.29 -6.57 5.97
N ILE A 203 14.49 -5.26 5.90
CA ILE A 203 15.42 -4.55 6.78
C ILE A 203 14.68 -3.64 7.74
N GLU A 204 15.15 -3.63 8.98
CA GLU A 204 14.75 -2.69 10.00
C GLU A 204 15.88 -1.67 10.20
N GLU A 205 15.53 -0.38 10.16
CA GLU A 205 16.49 0.68 10.45
C GLU A 205 17.02 0.57 11.89
N PRO A 206 18.32 0.86 12.12
CA PRO A 206 18.84 0.94 13.47
C PRO A 206 18.02 1.94 14.27
N ASP A 207 17.70 1.60 15.52
CA ASP A 207 17.09 2.54 16.46
C ASP A 207 17.97 3.79 16.50
N SER A 208 17.42 4.92 16.06
CA SER A 208 18.03 6.24 16.23
C SER A 208 17.95 6.72 17.69
N THR A 209 18.02 5.80 18.66
CA THR A 209 18.37 6.11 20.04
C THR A 209 19.88 6.36 20.10
N THR A 210 20.32 7.41 19.42
CA THR A 210 21.52 8.13 19.85
C THR A 210 21.20 8.70 21.22
N SER A 211 21.86 8.15 22.22
CA SER A 211 22.00 8.67 23.57
C SER A 211 21.90 10.19 23.62
N HIS A 212 20.81 10.72 24.20
CA HIS A 212 20.90 12.01 24.85
C HIS A 212 21.82 11.81 26.04
N THR A 213 23.12 12.04 25.84
CA THR A 213 24.04 12.27 26.94
C THR A 213 23.49 13.48 27.69
N THR A 214 22.84 13.22 28.82
CA THR A 214 22.43 14.25 29.76
C THR A 214 23.72 14.92 30.22
N TYR A 215 24.01 16.11 29.71
CA TYR A 215 25.01 16.97 30.33
C TYR A 215 24.42 17.38 31.69
N SER A 216 24.99 16.82 32.75
CA SER A 216 24.83 17.26 34.13
C SER A 216 25.54 18.59 34.35
#